data_AF-A0A5E4GHM9-F1
#
_entry.id   AF-A0A5E4GHM9-F1
#
_cell.length_a   1.000
_cell.length_b   1.000
_cell.length_c   1.000
_cell.angle_alpha   90.00
_cell.angle_beta   90.00
_cell.angle_gamma   90.00
#
_symmetry.space_group_name_H-M   'P 1'
#
loop_
_entity.id
_entity.type
_entity.pdbx_description
1 polymer ?
#
loop_
_entity_poly.entity_id
_entity_poly.type
_entity_poly.pdbx_seq_one_letter_code
_entity_poly.pdbx_strand_id
1 'polypeptide(L)'
;IILGKIKKKLRSEVYKGIYDAISKGDNDANNVGQRVILPSSYIGSARYMLNNYQDAMAICRQYGNPDLFITFTCNVKWPEIVREFNAKPGYKPEDRPDIVSRLFKIKLDDMINYIKSGEPFGEIEA
;
A
#
# COMPACT_ATOMS: atom_id res chain seq x y z
N ILE A 1 18.40 -18.04 0.78
CA ILE A 1 17.88 -18.44 2.12
C ILE A 1 16.43 -17.98 2.39
N ILE A 2 15.85 -17.04 1.63
CA ILE A 2 14.52 -16.45 1.93
C ILE A 2 13.32 -17.35 1.52
N LEU A 3 13.47 -18.24 0.53
CA LEU A 3 12.37 -19.07 0.02
C LEU A 3 11.85 -20.15 1.01
N GLY A 4 12.68 -20.62 1.94
CA GLY A 4 12.31 -21.70 2.86
C GLY A 4 11.33 -21.29 3.97
N LYS A 5 11.38 -20.02 4.41
CA LYS A 5 10.53 -19.50 5.49
C LYS A 5 9.08 -19.27 5.02
N ILE A 6 8.90 -18.83 3.76
CA ILE A 6 7.59 -18.53 3.18
C ILE A 6 6.73 -19.80 3.08
N LYS A 7 7.32 -20.93 2.63
CA LYS A 7 6.59 -22.18 2.39
C LYS A 7 6.05 -22.82 3.68
N LYS A 8 6.79 -22.71 4.80
CA LYS A 8 6.36 -23.22 6.11
C LYS A 8 5.20 -22.41 6.68
N LYS A 9 5.29 -21.08 6.59
CA LYS A 9 4.25 -20.16 7.07
C LYS A 9 2.94 -20.33 6.29
N LEU A 10 3.02 -20.50 4.96
CA LEU A 10 1.87 -20.79 4.11
C LEU A 10 1.17 -22.11 4.50
N ARG A 11 1.94 -23.15 4.82
CA ARG A 11 1.37 -24.46 5.23
C ARG A 11 0.63 -24.38 6.57
N SER A 12 1.20 -23.76 7.60
CA SER A 12 0.50 -23.60 8.89
C SER A 12 -0.78 -22.78 8.77
N GLU A 13 -0.80 -21.80 7.87
CA GLU A 13 -1.94 -20.89 7.70
C GLU A 13 -3.08 -21.51 6.89
N VAL A 14 -2.78 -22.36 5.90
CA VAL A 14 -3.79 -23.17 5.19
C VAL A 14 -4.49 -24.12 6.16
N TYR A 15 -3.73 -24.77 7.04
CA TYR A 15 -4.31 -25.62 8.09
C TYR A 15 -5.24 -24.84 9.04
N LYS A 16 -4.84 -23.62 9.44
CA LYS A 16 -5.69 -22.78 10.30
C LYS A 16 -6.97 -22.32 9.60
N GLY A 17 -6.89 -21.99 8.30
CA GLY A 17 -8.04 -21.59 7.50
C GLY A 17 -9.03 -22.74 7.23
N ILE A 18 -8.52 -23.95 7.00
CA ILE A 18 -9.34 -25.17 6.86
C ILE A 18 -10.01 -25.50 8.19
N TYR A 19 -9.26 -25.45 9.30
CA TYR A 19 -9.79 -25.70 10.63
C TYR A 19 -10.91 -24.72 11.01
N ASP A 20 -10.75 -23.43 10.70
CA ASP A 20 -11.76 -22.40 10.96
C ASP A 20 -13.03 -22.58 10.10
N ALA A 21 -12.90 -23.13 8.88
CA ALA A 21 -14.04 -23.45 8.01
C ALA A 21 -14.82 -24.67 8.52
N ILE A 22 -14.11 -25.72 8.95
CA ILE A 22 -14.71 -26.91 9.57
C ILE A 22 -15.40 -26.54 10.89
N SER A 23 -14.77 -25.68 11.70
CA SER A 23 -15.33 -25.24 12.99
C SER A 23 -16.59 -24.38 12.84
N LYS A 24 -16.87 -23.83 11.66
CA LYS A 24 -18.08 -23.04 11.35
C LYS A 24 -19.23 -23.90 10.79
N GLY A 25 -19.06 -25.22 10.70
CA GLY A 25 -20.13 -26.17 10.36
C GLY A 25 -20.44 -26.29 8.87
N ASP A 26 -19.53 -25.84 8.00
CA ASP A 26 -19.69 -25.85 6.55
C ASP A 26 -19.37 -27.27 6.00
N ASN A 27 -20.33 -28.19 6.13
CA ASN A 27 -20.16 -29.63 5.86
C ASN A 27 -20.55 -30.07 4.44
N ASP A 28 -20.97 -29.16 3.56
CA ASP A 28 -21.41 -29.52 2.21
C ASP A 28 -20.29 -29.34 1.17
N ALA A 29 -19.53 -30.41 0.94
CA ALA A 29 -18.39 -30.40 0.04
C ALA A 29 -18.76 -30.22 -1.46
N ASN A 30 -20.04 -30.30 -1.83
CA ASN A 30 -20.48 -30.25 -3.23
C ASN A 30 -20.81 -28.84 -3.74
N ASN A 31 -21.02 -27.87 -2.84
CA ASN A 31 -21.41 -26.50 -3.20
C ASN A 31 -20.38 -25.44 -2.77
N VAL A 32 -19.33 -25.85 -2.06
CA VAL A 32 -18.26 -24.95 -1.61
C VAL A 32 -17.25 -24.80 -2.74
N GLY A 33 -17.46 -23.79 -3.58
CA GLY A 33 -16.41 -23.29 -4.48
C GLY A 33 -15.10 -23.15 -3.71
N GLN A 34 -13.99 -23.58 -4.31
CA GLN A 34 -12.69 -23.65 -3.64
C GLN A 34 -12.38 -22.35 -2.90
N ARG A 35 -12.40 -22.38 -1.57
CA ARG A 35 -12.12 -21.20 -0.74
C ARG A 35 -10.64 -20.88 -0.78
N VAL A 36 -10.22 -20.15 -1.81
CA VAL A 36 -8.83 -19.67 -1.96
C VAL A 36 -8.63 -18.51 -1.01
N ILE A 37 -8.00 -18.76 0.13
CA ILE A 37 -7.66 -17.67 1.05
C ILE A 37 -6.30 -17.10 0.68
N LEU A 38 -6.30 -15.87 0.17
CA LEU A 38 -5.09 -15.17 -0.25
C LEU A 38 -4.14 -14.96 0.95
N PRO A 39 -2.83 -15.14 0.77
CA PRO A 39 -1.85 -14.86 1.81
C PRO A 39 -1.78 -13.35 2.11
N SER A 40 -1.34 -12.98 3.31
CA SER A 40 -1.17 -11.56 3.69
C SER A 40 -0.14 -10.81 2.83
N SER A 41 0.74 -11.54 2.12
CA SER A 41 1.66 -10.96 1.15
C SER A 41 0.98 -10.49 -0.14
N TYR A 42 -0.28 -10.87 -0.37
CA TYR A 42 -1.05 -10.39 -1.52
C TYR A 42 -1.61 -9.00 -1.22
N ILE A 43 -1.06 -7.98 -1.90
CA ILE A 43 -1.49 -6.58 -1.78
C ILE A 43 -2.98 -6.48 -2.13
N GLY A 44 -3.76 -5.87 -1.24
CA GLY A 44 -5.22 -5.71 -1.41
C GLY A 44 -6.06 -6.89 -0.93
N SER A 45 -5.47 -7.98 -0.42
CA SER A 45 -6.25 -9.02 0.26
C SER A 45 -6.81 -8.51 1.59
N ALA A 46 -7.91 -9.10 2.06
CA ALA A 46 -8.46 -8.83 3.39
C ALA A 46 -7.41 -8.99 4.51
N ARG A 47 -6.52 -10.00 4.37
CA ARG A 47 -5.43 -10.23 5.32
C ARG A 47 -4.32 -9.19 5.24
N TYR A 48 -3.97 -8.72 4.05
CA TYR A 48 -3.01 -7.62 3.87
C TYR A 48 -3.51 -6.36 4.56
N MET A 49 -4.78 -6.00 4.36
CA MET A 49 -5.38 -4.83 5.01
C MET A 49 -5.44 -4.98 6.54
N LEU A 50 -5.83 -6.15 7.04
CA LEU A 50 -5.90 -6.41 8.48
C LEU A 50 -4.50 -6.34 9.14
N ASN A 51 -3.47 -6.87 8.47
CA ASN A 51 -2.10 -6.78 8.98
C ASN A 51 -1.60 -5.33 9.02
N ASN A 52 -1.84 -4.56 7.96
CA ASN A 52 -1.48 -3.14 7.93
C ASN A 52 -2.21 -2.34 9.03
N TYR A 53 -3.47 -2.65 9.31
CA TYR A 53 -4.21 -2.03 10.39
C TYR A 53 -3.61 -2.36 11.76
N GLN A 54 -3.26 -3.63 12.00
CA GLN A 54 -2.61 -4.04 13.25
C GLN A 54 -1.26 -3.35 13.44
N ASP A 55 -0.45 -3.25 12.37
CA ASP A 55 0.82 -2.55 12.41
C ASP A 55 0.63 -1.05 12.70
N ALA A 56 -0.36 -0.40 12.08
CA ALA A 56 -0.70 1.00 12.36
C ALA A 56 -1.14 1.20 13.81
N MET A 57 -2.01 0.33 14.35
CA MET A 57 -2.44 0.40 15.76
C MET A 57 -1.28 0.20 16.74
N ALA A 58 -0.30 -0.64 16.40
CA ALA A 58 0.90 -0.81 17.21
C ALA A 58 1.76 0.46 17.23
N ILE A 59 1.91 1.14 16.08
CA ILE A 59 2.59 2.44 15.98
C ILE A 59 1.84 3.49 16.81
N CYS A 60 0.52 3.60 16.67
CA CYS A 60 -0.28 4.57 17.43
C CYS A 60 -0.19 4.35 18.95
N ARG A 61 -0.15 3.08 19.38
CA ARG A 61 0.02 2.74 20.81
C ARG A 61 1.38 3.18 21.35
N GLN A 62 2.42 3.15 20.52
CA GLN A 62 3.79 3.49 20.93
C GLN A 62 4.08 4.99 20.85
N TYR A 63 3.61 5.67 19.81
CA TYR A 63 3.98 7.06 19.49
C TYR A 63 2.82 8.05 19.61
N GLY A 64 1.61 7.58 19.92
CA GLY A 64 0.40 8.41 19.91
C GLY A 64 -0.31 8.40 18.55
N ASN A 65 -1.50 9.00 18.52
CA ASN A 65 -2.28 9.10 17.30
C ASN A 65 -1.66 10.13 16.34
N PRO A 66 -1.78 9.94 15.02
CA PRO A 66 -1.30 10.92 14.05
C PRO A 66 -2.13 12.21 14.13
N ASP A 67 -1.45 13.36 14.08
CA ASP A 67 -2.10 14.68 14.05
C ASP A 67 -2.60 15.07 12.65
N LEU A 68 -1.91 14.59 11.60
CA LEU A 68 -2.16 14.97 10.21
C LEU A 68 -2.35 13.74 9.32
N PHE A 69 -3.30 13.84 8.39
CA PHE A 69 -3.48 12.90 7.29
C PHE A 69 -3.35 13.64 5.95
N ILE A 70 -2.21 13.46 5.28
CA ILE A 70 -1.87 14.19 4.05
C ILE A 70 -2.10 13.27 2.84
N THR A 71 -2.88 13.73 1.88
CA THR A 71 -3.06 13.06 0.59
C THR A 71 -2.33 13.85 -0.51
N PHE A 72 -1.40 13.19 -1.21
CA PHE A 72 -0.66 13.77 -2.33
C PHE A 72 -1.12 13.16 -3.66
N THR A 73 -1.71 13.98 -4.53
CA THR A 73 -2.28 13.53 -5.82
C THR A 73 -1.43 14.01 -7.00
N CYS A 74 -1.24 13.15 -7.99
CA CYS A 74 -0.57 13.54 -9.23
C CYS A 74 -1.45 14.44 -10.09
N ASN A 75 -0.88 15.51 -10.67
CA ASN A 75 -1.57 16.39 -11.62
C ASN A 75 -0.85 16.39 -12.98
N VAL A 76 -1.53 15.92 -14.03
CA VAL A 76 -0.98 15.88 -15.40
C VAL A 76 -0.71 17.26 -16.00
N LYS A 77 -1.26 18.33 -15.42
CA LYS A 77 -1.04 19.73 -15.85
C LYS A 77 0.23 20.36 -15.25
N TRP A 78 1.04 19.60 -14.52
CA TRP A 78 2.32 20.11 -14.02
C TRP A 78 3.21 20.58 -15.19
N PRO A 79 3.89 21.73 -15.03
CA PRO A 79 4.64 22.35 -16.12
C PRO A 79 5.75 21.43 -16.65
N GLU A 80 6.34 20.59 -15.82
CA GLU A 80 7.34 19.60 -16.23
C GLU A 80 6.73 18.53 -17.15
N ILE A 81 5.51 18.05 -16.85
CA ILE A 81 4.79 17.10 -17.72
C ILE A 81 4.47 17.78 -19.04
N VAL A 82 3.82 18.93 -18.99
CA VAL A 82 3.41 19.68 -20.19
C VAL A 82 4.61 19.98 -21.09
N ARG A 83 5.75 20.37 -20.52
CA ARG A 83 6.99 20.61 -21.27
C ARG A 83 7.50 19.35 -21.97
N GLU A 84 7.56 18.21 -21.29
CA GLU A 84 8.04 16.96 -21.90
C GLU A 84 7.16 16.53 -23.09
N PHE A 85 5.84 16.65 -22.96
CA PHE A 85 4.89 16.25 -24.01
C PHE A 85 4.78 17.29 -25.15
N ASN A 86 5.01 18.57 -24.86
CA ASN A 86 5.14 19.59 -25.90
C ASN A 86 6.45 19.46 -26.70
N ALA A 87 7.54 19.05 -26.07
CA ALA A 87 8.84 18.86 -26.72
C ALA A 87 8.90 17.61 -27.61
N LYS A 88 8.10 16.58 -27.30
CA LYS A 88 8.00 15.33 -28.07
C LYS A 88 6.56 15.10 -28.52
N PRO A 89 6.08 15.87 -29.52
CA PRO A 89 4.73 15.71 -30.03
C PRO A 89 4.58 14.31 -30.64
N GLY A 90 3.58 13.56 -30.18
CA GLY A 90 3.27 12.23 -30.69
C GLY A 90 2.57 11.30 -29.70
N TYR A 91 2.69 11.57 -28.41
CA TYR A 91 2.04 10.79 -27.34
C TYR A 91 1.38 11.73 -26.33
N LYS A 92 0.29 11.29 -25.72
CA LYS A 92 -0.36 12.00 -24.62
C LYS A 92 0.17 11.50 -23.27
N PRO A 93 -0.03 12.24 -22.17
CA PRO A 93 0.32 11.77 -20.83
C PRO A 93 -0.26 10.40 -20.48
N GLU A 94 -1.45 10.08 -20.99
CA GLU A 94 -2.12 8.80 -20.78
C GLU A 94 -1.38 7.64 -21.46
N ASP A 95 -0.70 7.89 -22.58
CA ASP A 95 0.06 6.88 -23.32
C ASP A 95 1.40 6.54 -22.65
N ARG A 96 1.88 7.42 -21.76
CA ARG A 96 3.20 7.34 -21.11
C ARG A 96 3.10 7.54 -19.60
N PRO A 97 2.40 6.63 -18.88
CA PRO A 97 2.23 6.73 -17.44
C PRO A 97 3.57 6.65 -16.69
N ASP A 98 4.60 6.04 -17.28
CA ASP A 98 5.94 5.94 -16.71
C ASP A 98 6.60 7.31 -16.45
N ILE A 99 6.31 8.31 -17.30
CA ILE A 99 6.83 9.69 -17.13
C ILE A 99 6.10 10.35 -15.97
N VAL A 100 4.77 10.25 -15.96
CA VAL A 100 3.90 10.83 -14.93
C VAL A 100 4.23 10.24 -13.55
N SER A 101 4.36 8.92 -13.45
CA SER A 101 4.71 8.23 -12.20
C SER A 101 6.09 8.60 -11.69
N ARG A 102 7.09 8.78 -12.58
CA ARG A 102 8.43 9.21 -12.18
C ARG A 102 8.43 10.64 -11.63
N LEU A 103 7.74 11.55 -12.29
CA LEU A 103 7.64 12.93 -11.80
C LEU A 103 6.86 13.01 -10.48
N PHE A 104 5.77 12.24 -10.35
CA PHE A 104 5.05 12.11 -9.10
C PHE A 104 5.96 11.65 -7.96
N LYS A 105 6.79 10.64 -8.20
CA LYS A 105 7.74 10.14 -7.19
C LYS A 105 8.77 11.21 -6.79
N ILE A 106 9.32 11.95 -7.75
CA ILE A 106 10.26 13.04 -7.48
C ILE A 106 9.61 14.11 -6.58
N LYS A 107 8.40 14.58 -6.94
CA LYS A 107 7.70 15.60 -6.14
C LYS A 107 7.27 15.08 -4.76
N LEU A 108 6.90 13.80 -4.67
CA LEU A 108 6.57 13.16 -3.41
C LEU A 108 7.80 13.10 -2.48
N ASP A 109 8.96 12.71 -3.01
CA ASP A 109 10.20 12.64 -2.22
C ASP A 109 10.64 14.04 -1.76
N ASP A 110 10.50 15.05 -2.61
CA ASP A 110 10.73 16.45 -2.26
C ASP A 110 9.82 16.92 -1.11
N MET A 111 8.51 16.65 -1.21
CA MET A 111 7.55 16.94 -0.14
C MET A 111 7.89 16.21 1.17
N ILE A 112 8.29 14.94 1.11
CA ILE A 112 8.70 14.19 2.30
C ILE A 112 9.94 14.81 2.94
N ASN A 113 10.92 15.24 2.13
CA ASN A 113 12.12 15.90 2.63
C ASN A 113 11.78 17.24 3.28
N TYR A 114 10.87 18.00 2.68
CA TYR A 114 10.39 19.27 3.24
C TYR A 114 9.62 19.06 4.55
N ILE A 115 8.75 18.05 4.65
CA ILE A 115 8.07 17.71 5.91
C ILE A 115 9.08 17.31 6.98
N LYS A 116 10.11 16.55 6.61
CA LYS A 116 11.17 16.11 7.53
C LYS A 116 12.13 17.22 7.95
N SER A 117 12.22 18.32 7.20
CA SER A 117 13.06 19.46 7.60
C SER A 117 12.51 20.18 8.82
N GLY A 118 11.22 20.02 9.14
CA GLY A 118 10.55 20.69 10.26
C GLY A 118 10.15 22.14 9.95
N GLU A 119 10.68 22.73 8.87
CA GLU A 119 10.33 24.08 8.40
C GLU A 119 8.82 24.30 8.18
N PRO A 120 8.03 23.39 7.59
CA PRO A 120 6.61 23.66 7.33
C PRO A 120 5.75 23.83 8.58
N PHE A 121 6.22 23.38 9.75
CA PHE A 121 5.43 23.39 10.98
C PHE A 121 5.69 24.61 11.87
N GLY A 122 6.60 25.50 11.46
CA GLY A 122 6.94 26.70 12.22
C GLY A 122 7.73 26.42 13.51
N GLU A 123 7.97 27.47 14.28
CA GLU A 123 8.57 27.31 15.62
C GLU A 123 7.55 26.67 16.56
N ILE A 124 8.01 25.68 17.33
CA ILE A 124 7.19 25.02 18.33
C ILE A 124 6.99 26.00 19.49
N GLU A 125 5.80 26.58 19.62
CA GLU A 125 5.40 27.25 20.87
C GLU A 125 5.21 26.17 21.94
N ALA A 126 6.09 26.19 22.95
CA ALA A 126 6.10 25.26 24.08
C ALA A 126 5.28 25.77 25.26
#